data_AF-A0A0F9IPL5-F1
#
_entry.id   AF-A0A0F9IPL5-F1
#
_cell.length_a   1.000
_cell.length_b   1.000
_cell.length_c   1.000
_cell.angle_alpha   90.00
_cell.angle_beta   90.00
_cell.angle_gamma   90.00
#
_symmetry.space_group_name_H-M   'P 1'
#
loop_
_entity.id
_entity.type
_entity.pdbx_description
1 polymer ?
#
loop_
_entity_poly.entity_id
_entity_poly.type
_entity_poly.pdbx_seq_one_letter_code
_entity_poly.pdbx_strand_id
1 'polypeptide(L)'
;RALRWFPYWRTAFSLLGLCKLPWNDIQPTSQADYPIKDPKTGELIRAKIPDHVENYVKYYSAVTGNQSTSDDLIRMSERVYTFQRIFNIRLGKGLREHDSNLPYRAVGPVTSLEYESRLERYDTQLKELGFNISDKTTQEKIKILREHREQQYVKLQDAVYLERGWNKKGCPTIDLVRKLEINFDDVIKYIKPYQE
;
A
#
# COMPACT_ATOMS: atom_id res chain seq x y z
N ARG A 1 3.62 5.63 3.44
CA ARG A 1 4.56 4.79 4.21
C ARG A 1 4.14 3.32 4.37
N ALA A 2 3.07 2.97 5.12
CA ALA A 2 2.70 1.55 5.35
C ALA A 2 2.44 0.76 4.05
N LEU A 3 1.68 1.33 3.11
CA LEU A 3 1.38 0.73 1.79
C LEU A 3 2.60 0.71 0.82
N ARG A 4 3.76 1.20 1.26
CA ARG A 4 5.05 1.01 0.60
C ARG A 4 5.86 -0.07 1.31
N TRP A 5 6.08 0.10 2.62
CA TRP A 5 6.96 -0.78 3.40
C TRP A 5 6.45 -2.23 3.47
N PHE A 6 5.17 -2.45 3.81
CA PHE A 6 4.66 -3.81 3.99
C PHE A 6 4.65 -4.65 2.71
N PRO A 7 4.23 -4.11 1.54
CA PRO A 7 4.38 -4.84 0.28
C PRO A 7 5.83 -5.19 -0.03
N TYR A 8 6.78 -4.26 0.15
CA TYR A 8 8.19 -4.52 -0.13
C TYR A 8 8.78 -5.55 0.84
N TRP A 9 8.49 -5.43 2.13
CA TRP A 9 8.92 -6.42 3.12
C TRP A 9 8.38 -7.81 2.79
N ARG A 10 7.09 -7.91 2.41
CA ARG A 10 6.49 -9.18 1.99
C ARG A 10 7.11 -9.74 0.71
N THR A 11 7.47 -8.89 -0.25
CA THR A 11 8.19 -9.30 -1.46
C THR A 11 9.57 -9.88 -1.11
N ALA A 12 10.27 -9.37 -0.09
CA ALA A 12 11.56 -9.90 0.35
C ALA A 12 11.49 -11.40 0.67
N PHE A 13 10.41 -11.85 1.32
CA PHE A 13 10.20 -13.28 1.61
C PHE A 13 10.17 -14.13 0.34
N SER A 14 9.46 -13.67 -0.69
CA SER A 14 9.41 -14.39 -1.98
C SER A 14 10.77 -14.43 -2.67
N LEU A 15 11.59 -13.37 -2.55
CA LEU A 15 12.93 -13.33 -3.12
C LEU A 15 13.90 -14.27 -2.40
N LEU A 16 13.72 -14.43 -1.09
CA LEU A 16 14.57 -15.26 -0.24
C LEU A 16 14.07 -16.71 -0.08
N GLY A 17 12.93 -17.06 -0.70
CA GLY A 17 12.32 -18.39 -0.54
C GLY A 17 11.78 -18.66 0.87
N LEU A 18 11.43 -17.61 1.62
CA LEU A 18 10.98 -17.71 3.01
C LEU A 18 9.46 -17.67 3.11
N CYS A 19 8.91 -18.37 4.11
CA CYS A 19 7.52 -18.23 4.50
C CYS A 19 7.32 -16.92 5.28
N LYS A 20 6.25 -16.16 4.96
CA LYS A 20 5.92 -14.91 5.66
C LYS A 20 5.25 -15.13 7.03
N LEU A 21 4.65 -16.30 7.27
CA LEU A 21 3.82 -16.52 8.46
C LEU A 21 4.61 -16.38 9.77
N PRO A 22 5.84 -16.91 9.88
CA PRO A 22 6.63 -16.73 11.10
C PRO A 22 6.93 -15.26 11.42
N TRP A 23 6.95 -14.37 10.42
CA TRP A 23 7.08 -12.94 10.65
C TRP A 23 5.82 -12.35 11.30
N ASN A 24 4.61 -12.62 10.77
CA ASN A 24 3.42 -11.84 11.11
C ASN A 24 2.37 -12.53 11.98
N ASP A 25 2.34 -13.87 12.01
CA ASP A 25 1.29 -14.65 12.69
C ASP A 25 1.68 -15.05 14.13
N ILE A 26 2.97 -15.00 14.45
CA ILE A 26 3.49 -15.19 15.81
C ILE A 26 4.21 -13.89 16.17
N GLN A 27 4.00 -13.38 17.38
CA GLN A 27 4.65 -12.17 17.87
C GLN A 27 5.41 -12.49 19.15
N PRO A 28 6.64 -11.99 19.33
CA PRO A 28 7.38 -12.17 20.57
C PRO A 28 6.71 -11.37 21.68
N THR A 29 6.92 -11.74 22.95
CA THR A 29 6.30 -11.04 24.09
C THR A 29 6.75 -9.58 24.20
N SER A 30 8.01 -9.30 23.85
CA SER A 30 8.62 -7.97 23.71
C SER A 30 7.88 -7.04 22.74
N GLN A 31 7.05 -7.59 21.85
CA GLN A 31 6.23 -6.82 20.92
C GLN A 31 5.32 -5.80 21.62
N ALA A 32 4.85 -6.12 22.83
CA ALA A 32 3.99 -5.24 23.62
C ALA A 32 4.72 -3.95 24.06
N ASP A 33 6.04 -4.00 24.17
CA ASP A 33 6.88 -2.92 24.71
C ASP A 33 7.21 -1.85 23.65
N TYR A 34 7.14 -2.20 22.36
CA TYR A 34 7.35 -1.25 21.27
C TYR A 34 6.21 -0.24 21.16
N PRO A 35 6.44 1.05 20.87
CA PRO A 35 5.35 2.00 20.70
C PRO A 35 4.50 1.66 19.46
N ILE A 36 3.18 1.91 19.49
CA ILE A 36 2.29 1.62 18.34
C ILE A 36 2.76 2.39 17.10
N LYS A 37 3.07 3.67 17.30
CA LYS A 37 3.68 4.54 16.30
C LYS A 37 5.00 5.08 16.82
N ASP A 38 5.96 5.22 15.93
CA ASP A 38 7.16 5.98 16.21
C ASP A 38 6.76 7.45 16.52
N PRO A 39 7.20 8.01 17.66
CA PRO A 39 6.77 9.34 18.11
C PRO A 39 7.33 10.48 17.25
N LYS A 40 8.42 10.25 16.51
CA LYS A 40 9.06 11.27 15.65
C LYS A 40 8.51 11.22 14.23
N THR A 41 8.33 10.02 13.70
CA THR A 41 8.02 9.80 12.28
C THR A 41 6.56 9.46 12.02
N GLY A 42 5.81 9.07 13.04
CA GLY A 42 4.42 8.61 12.95
C GLY A 42 4.25 7.23 12.30
N GLU A 43 5.35 6.51 12.02
CA GLU A 43 5.31 5.19 11.40
C GLU A 43 4.76 4.12 12.33
N LEU A 44 4.05 3.13 11.79
CA LEU A 44 3.50 1.99 12.55
C LEU A 44 4.60 0.99 12.92
N ILE A 45 5.49 1.34 13.85
CA ILE A 45 6.67 0.54 14.18
C ILE A 45 6.32 -0.80 14.83
N ARG A 46 5.36 -0.82 15.79
CA ARG A 46 4.87 -2.08 16.37
C ARG A 46 4.36 -3.02 15.27
N ALA A 47 3.56 -2.53 14.32
CA ALA A 47 3.01 -3.37 13.25
C ALA A 47 4.08 -4.02 12.34
N LYS A 48 5.33 -3.53 12.33
CA LYS A 48 6.44 -4.15 11.59
C LYS A 48 7.05 -5.36 12.31
N ILE A 49 6.80 -5.52 13.61
CA ILE A 49 7.37 -6.56 14.49
C ILE A 49 8.91 -6.46 14.50
N PRO A 50 9.49 -5.44 15.19
CA PRO A 50 10.89 -5.06 15.04
C PRO A 50 11.88 -6.20 15.30
N ASP A 51 11.66 -7.01 16.33
CA ASP A 51 12.53 -8.16 16.64
C ASP A 51 12.59 -9.16 15.49
N HIS A 52 11.46 -9.43 14.84
CA HIS A 52 11.42 -10.31 13.69
C HIS A 52 12.16 -9.69 12.50
N VAL A 53 11.96 -8.40 12.24
CA VAL A 53 12.68 -7.67 11.20
C VAL A 53 14.19 -7.79 11.40
N GLU A 54 14.67 -7.56 12.62
CA GLU A 54 16.08 -7.70 12.98
C GLU A 54 16.57 -9.15 12.79
N ASN A 55 15.79 -10.13 13.22
CA ASN A 55 16.13 -11.55 13.06
C ASN A 55 16.25 -11.96 11.58
N TYR A 56 15.37 -11.49 10.70
CA TYR A 56 15.47 -11.77 9.26
C TYR A 56 16.69 -11.11 8.61
N VAL A 57 17.07 -9.91 9.07
CA VAL A 57 18.29 -9.24 8.62
C VAL A 57 19.54 -10.00 9.07
N LYS A 58 19.59 -10.45 10.33
CA LYS A 58 20.66 -11.31 10.86
C LYS A 58 20.73 -12.63 10.11
N TYR A 59 19.59 -13.27 9.88
CA TYR A 59 19.49 -14.50 9.12
C TYR A 59 20.06 -14.34 7.70
N TYR A 60 19.60 -13.32 6.96
CA TYR A 60 20.10 -13.04 5.62
C TYR A 60 21.62 -12.84 5.62
N SER A 61 22.12 -12.03 6.56
CA SER A 61 23.55 -11.71 6.64
C SER A 61 24.40 -12.94 6.99
N ALA A 62 23.92 -13.79 7.90
CA ALA A 62 24.61 -15.00 8.30
C ALA A 62 24.64 -16.07 7.19
N VAL A 63 23.53 -16.25 6.48
CA VAL A 63 23.42 -17.27 5.42
C VAL A 63 24.17 -16.88 4.16
N THR A 64 24.10 -15.61 3.76
CA THR A 64 24.71 -15.14 2.50
C THR A 64 26.15 -14.66 2.66
N GLY A 65 26.58 -14.36 3.89
CA GLY A 65 27.84 -13.68 4.16
C GLY A 65 27.82 -12.16 3.87
N ASN A 66 26.74 -11.63 3.29
CA ASN A 66 26.60 -10.21 2.99
C ASN A 66 25.94 -9.48 4.15
N GLN A 67 26.70 -8.62 4.84
CA GLN A 67 26.12 -7.77 5.88
C GLN A 67 25.04 -6.87 5.27
N SER A 68 23.88 -6.81 5.92
CA SER A 68 22.72 -6.07 5.42
C SER A 68 21.93 -5.45 6.56
N THR A 69 21.08 -4.51 6.19
CA THR A 69 20.07 -3.87 7.05
C THR A 69 18.67 -4.19 6.56
N SER A 70 17.65 -3.81 7.34
CA SER A 70 16.26 -3.93 6.90
C SER A 70 15.98 -3.08 5.65
N ASP A 71 16.62 -1.91 5.55
CA ASP A 71 16.49 -1.03 4.39
C ASP A 71 17.10 -1.64 3.13
N ASP A 72 18.18 -2.42 3.25
CA ASP A 72 18.76 -3.15 2.11
C ASP A 72 17.81 -4.21 1.57
N LEU A 73 17.15 -4.96 2.46
CA LEU A 73 16.14 -5.95 2.07
C LEU A 73 14.90 -5.29 1.43
N ILE A 74 14.50 -4.13 1.95
CA ILE A 74 13.44 -3.31 1.36
C ILE A 74 13.86 -2.80 -0.03
N ARG A 75 15.09 -2.31 -0.19
CA ARG A 75 15.63 -1.81 -1.46
C ARG A 75 15.71 -2.91 -2.52
N MET A 76 16.18 -4.10 -2.15
CA MET A 76 16.18 -5.28 -3.01
C MET A 76 14.76 -5.59 -3.51
N SER A 77 13.78 -5.52 -2.60
CA SER A 77 12.37 -5.78 -2.92
C SER A 77 11.73 -4.67 -3.75
N GLU A 78 12.05 -3.41 -3.47
CA GLU A 78 11.57 -2.24 -4.22
C GLU A 78 11.99 -2.32 -5.69
N ARG A 79 13.23 -2.79 -5.96
CA ARG A 79 13.72 -3.05 -7.32
C ARG A 79 12.82 -4.04 -8.06
N VAL A 80 12.55 -5.21 -7.48
CA VAL A 80 11.72 -6.24 -8.12
C VAL A 80 10.26 -5.84 -8.21
N TYR A 81 9.70 -5.23 -7.17
CA TYR A 81 8.31 -4.76 -7.17
C TYR A 81 8.08 -3.69 -8.24
N THR A 82 9.04 -2.79 -8.42
CA THR A 82 9.00 -1.76 -9.48
C THR A 82 9.12 -2.42 -10.85
N PHE A 83 10.01 -3.39 -11.02
CA PHE A 83 10.13 -4.14 -12.27
C PHE A 83 8.84 -4.90 -12.64
N GLN A 84 8.18 -5.53 -11.66
CA GLN A 84 6.87 -6.16 -11.86
C GLN A 84 5.79 -5.16 -12.29
N ARG A 85 5.81 -3.94 -11.73
CA ARG A 85 4.91 -2.87 -12.18
C ARG A 85 5.12 -2.51 -13.65
N ILE A 86 6.39 -2.38 -14.06
CA ILE A 86 6.76 -2.08 -15.46
C ILE A 86 6.39 -3.24 -16.38
N PHE A 87 6.56 -4.48 -15.93
CA PHE A 87 6.12 -5.64 -16.67
C PHE A 87 4.60 -5.62 -16.92
N ASN A 88 3.79 -5.23 -15.93
CA ASN A 88 2.36 -5.03 -16.14
C ASN A 88 2.09 -3.95 -17.20
N ILE A 89 2.81 -2.82 -17.14
CA ILE A 89 2.67 -1.71 -18.11
C ILE A 89 2.98 -2.19 -19.52
N ARG A 90 4.04 -2.99 -19.68
CA ARG A 90 4.37 -3.65 -20.95
C ARG A 90 3.23 -4.53 -21.47
N LEU A 91 2.47 -5.17 -20.59
CA LEU A 91 1.30 -5.98 -20.95
C LEU A 91 0.00 -5.17 -21.10
N GLY A 92 0.08 -3.84 -21.07
CA GLY A 92 -1.08 -2.96 -21.18
C GLY A 92 -1.91 -2.85 -19.89
N LYS A 93 -1.35 -3.20 -18.74
CA LYS A 93 -1.98 -3.12 -17.40
C LYS A 93 -1.11 -2.35 -16.41
N GLY A 94 -1.61 -2.02 -15.23
CA GLY A 94 -0.77 -1.39 -14.19
C GLY A 94 -0.48 0.10 -14.41
N LEU A 95 -1.44 0.83 -14.96
CA LEU A 95 -1.55 2.27 -14.78
C LEU A 95 -2.68 2.56 -13.78
N ARG A 96 -2.88 3.83 -13.42
CA ARG A 96 -3.88 4.26 -12.43
C ARG A 96 -5.26 3.67 -12.67
N GLU A 97 -5.73 3.69 -13.92
CA GLU A 97 -7.04 3.13 -14.29
C GLU A 97 -7.22 1.68 -13.81
N HIS A 98 -6.12 0.90 -13.77
CA HIS A 98 -6.13 -0.50 -13.35
C HIS A 98 -6.13 -0.66 -11.84
N ASP A 99 -5.60 0.32 -11.11
CA ASP A 99 -5.66 0.36 -9.65
C ASP A 99 -6.96 1.00 -9.14
N SER A 100 -7.70 1.74 -9.98
CA SER A 100 -8.92 2.46 -9.58
C SER A 100 -10.20 1.62 -9.58
N ASN A 101 -10.12 0.34 -9.96
CA ASN A 101 -11.28 -0.55 -10.07
C ASN A 101 -11.61 -1.24 -8.74
N LEU A 102 -11.97 -0.47 -7.71
CA LEU A 102 -12.48 -1.06 -6.47
C LEU A 102 -13.81 -1.77 -6.71
N PRO A 103 -14.01 -3.00 -6.21
CA PRO A 103 -15.31 -3.64 -6.27
C PRO A 103 -16.37 -2.76 -5.62
N TYR A 104 -17.53 -2.59 -6.27
CA TYR A 104 -18.62 -1.73 -5.79
C TYR A 104 -18.94 -1.98 -4.30
N ARG A 105 -19.01 -3.24 -3.87
CA ARG A 105 -19.26 -3.65 -2.48
C ARG A 105 -18.19 -3.20 -1.48
N ALA A 106 -16.94 -3.03 -1.90
CA ALA A 106 -15.84 -2.64 -1.01
C ALA A 106 -15.90 -1.16 -0.59
N VAL A 107 -16.58 -0.32 -1.37
CA VAL A 107 -16.67 1.12 -1.12
C VAL A 107 -17.72 1.43 -0.06
N GLY A 108 -18.87 0.75 -0.06
CA GLY A 108 -19.97 1.05 0.86
C GLY A 108 -21.13 0.10 0.71
N PRO A 109 -22.23 0.32 1.46
CA PRO A 109 -23.44 -0.48 1.37
C PRO A 109 -23.90 -0.63 -0.08
N VAL A 110 -24.32 -1.84 -0.43
CA VAL A 110 -24.78 -2.16 -1.78
C VAL A 110 -26.29 -1.92 -1.91
N THR A 111 -27.03 -2.16 -0.84
CA THR A 111 -28.49 -2.05 -0.79
C THR A 111 -28.94 -1.12 0.36
N SER A 112 -30.17 -0.62 0.29
CA SER A 112 -30.78 0.12 1.41
C SER A 112 -30.78 -0.71 2.70
N LEU A 113 -31.09 -2.01 2.59
CA LEU A 113 -31.14 -2.90 3.74
C LEU A 113 -29.79 -2.99 4.47
N GLU A 114 -28.68 -3.07 3.73
CA GLU A 114 -27.34 -3.06 4.32
C GLU A 114 -27.06 -1.75 5.06
N TYR A 115 -27.49 -0.61 4.49
CA TYR A 115 -27.36 0.69 5.14
C TYR A 115 -28.19 0.75 6.42
N GLU A 116 -29.48 0.42 6.32
CA GLU A 116 -30.44 0.46 7.42
C GLU A 116 -30.07 -0.48 8.57
N SER A 117 -29.50 -1.65 8.26
CA SER A 117 -28.98 -2.58 9.27
C SER A 117 -27.88 -1.99 10.17
N ARG A 118 -27.26 -0.88 9.75
CA ARG A 118 -26.20 -0.16 10.48
C ARG A 118 -26.44 1.36 10.41
N LEU A 119 -27.71 1.78 10.49
CA LEU A 119 -28.13 3.16 10.29
C LEU A 119 -27.36 4.14 11.17
N GLU A 120 -27.26 3.87 12.47
CA GLU A 120 -26.57 4.74 13.43
C GLU A 120 -25.11 4.98 13.03
N ARG A 121 -24.38 3.93 12.64
CA ARG A 121 -22.99 4.02 12.20
C ARG A 121 -22.84 4.92 10.98
N TYR A 122 -23.67 4.71 9.95
CA TYR A 122 -23.52 5.45 8.69
C TYR A 122 -24.02 6.89 8.79
N ASP A 123 -25.13 7.13 9.49
CA ASP A 123 -25.63 8.48 9.73
C ASP A 123 -24.65 9.29 10.59
N THR A 124 -24.03 8.67 11.61
CA THR A 124 -22.98 9.31 12.41
C THR A 124 -21.78 9.67 11.56
N GLN A 125 -21.28 8.73 10.74
CA GLN A 125 -20.17 9.00 9.83
C GLN A 125 -20.48 10.15 8.86
N LEU A 126 -21.66 10.19 8.25
CA LEU A 126 -22.03 11.27 7.33
C LEU A 126 -22.08 12.63 8.03
N LYS A 127 -22.60 12.68 9.28
CA LYS A 127 -22.63 13.91 10.08
C LYS A 127 -21.22 14.37 10.48
N GLU A 128 -20.35 13.46 10.91
CA GLU A 128 -18.95 13.76 11.24
C GLU A 128 -18.16 14.29 10.02
N LEU A 129 -18.52 13.83 8.83
CA LEU A 129 -18.01 14.34 7.56
C LEU A 129 -18.61 15.70 7.14
N GLY A 130 -19.57 16.22 7.90
CA GLY A 130 -20.21 17.52 7.68
C GLY A 130 -21.39 17.51 6.71
N PHE A 131 -21.93 16.35 6.34
CA PHE A 131 -23.10 16.27 5.47
C PHE A 131 -24.41 16.47 6.26
N ASN A 132 -25.30 17.33 5.78
CA ASN A 132 -26.69 17.36 6.24
C ASN A 132 -27.45 16.21 5.58
N ILE A 133 -28.07 15.34 6.40
CA ILE A 133 -28.76 14.12 5.93
C ILE A 133 -30.23 14.06 6.34
N SER A 134 -30.76 15.13 6.96
CA SER A 134 -32.10 15.18 7.57
C SER A 134 -33.22 15.05 6.53
N ASP A 135 -32.97 15.53 5.33
CA ASP A 135 -33.87 15.56 4.17
C ASP A 135 -33.57 14.46 3.14
N LYS A 136 -32.65 13.53 3.46
CA LYS A 136 -32.13 12.55 2.49
C LYS A 136 -32.71 11.16 2.68
N THR A 137 -33.07 10.55 1.56
CA THR A 137 -33.42 9.13 1.49
C THR A 137 -32.20 8.24 1.74
N THR A 138 -32.42 6.97 2.13
CA THR A 138 -31.35 5.98 2.31
C THR A 138 -30.45 5.87 1.07
N GLN A 139 -31.03 5.91 -0.12
CA GLN A 139 -30.29 5.81 -1.39
C GLN A 139 -29.36 7.01 -1.62
N GLU A 140 -29.82 8.23 -1.32
CA GLU A 140 -28.98 9.43 -1.40
C GLU A 140 -27.85 9.41 -0.37
N LYS A 141 -28.15 8.96 0.86
CA LYS A 141 -27.12 8.78 1.89
C LYS A 141 -26.05 7.76 1.46
N ILE A 142 -26.45 6.64 0.86
CA ILE A 142 -25.52 5.66 0.27
C ILE A 142 -24.66 6.32 -0.79
N LYS A 143 -25.26 7.04 -1.74
CA LYS A 143 -24.55 7.70 -2.83
C LYS A 143 -23.49 8.67 -2.30
N ILE A 144 -23.85 9.57 -1.38
CA ILE A 144 -22.93 10.54 -0.76
C ILE A 144 -21.77 9.82 -0.06
N LEU A 145 -22.07 8.80 0.74
CA LEU A 145 -21.05 8.05 1.48
C LEU A 145 -20.06 7.39 0.52
N ARG A 146 -20.56 6.82 -0.58
CA ARG A 146 -19.74 6.15 -1.58
C ARG A 146 -18.86 7.13 -2.34
N GLU A 147 -19.42 8.23 -2.82
CA GLU A 147 -18.68 9.30 -3.49
C GLU A 147 -17.54 9.83 -2.60
N HIS A 148 -17.83 10.07 -1.31
CA HIS A 148 -16.80 10.48 -0.36
C HIS A 148 -15.67 9.44 -0.25
N ARG A 149 -16.01 8.15 -0.09
CA ARG A 149 -15.00 7.09 0.08
C ARG A 149 -14.19 6.83 -1.20
N GLU A 150 -14.81 6.93 -2.37
CA GLU A 150 -14.11 6.88 -3.65
C GLU A 150 -13.11 8.06 -3.78
N GLN A 151 -13.50 9.26 -3.37
CA GLN A 151 -12.58 10.41 -3.33
C GLN A 151 -11.43 10.21 -2.33
N GLN A 152 -11.69 9.64 -1.15
CA GLN A 152 -10.62 9.29 -0.20
C GLN A 152 -9.67 8.25 -0.78
N TYR A 153 -10.20 7.27 -1.53
CA TYR A 153 -9.38 6.28 -2.20
C TYR A 153 -8.46 6.91 -3.26
N VAL A 154 -8.98 7.85 -4.07
CA VAL A 154 -8.17 8.61 -5.05
C VAL A 154 -7.04 9.36 -4.36
N LYS A 155 -7.31 10.03 -3.23
CA LYS A 155 -6.28 10.72 -2.43
C LYS A 155 -5.25 9.73 -1.86
N LEU A 156 -5.70 8.56 -1.42
CA LEU A 156 -4.80 7.50 -0.94
C LEU A 156 -3.90 6.98 -2.07
N GLN A 157 -4.44 6.76 -3.28
CA GLN A 157 -3.65 6.37 -4.44
C GLN A 157 -2.55 7.38 -4.73
N ASP A 158 -2.87 8.69 -4.74
CA ASP A 158 -1.89 9.76 -4.95
C ASP A 158 -0.77 9.72 -3.90
N ALA A 159 -1.14 9.56 -2.62
CA ALA A 159 -0.17 9.46 -1.53
C ALA A 159 0.71 8.21 -1.67
N VAL A 160 0.15 7.08 -2.11
CA VAL A 160 0.90 5.83 -2.32
C VAL A 160 1.84 5.93 -3.52
N TYR A 161 1.40 6.52 -4.63
CA TYR A 161 2.25 6.72 -5.80
C TYR A 161 3.42 7.63 -5.48
N LEU A 162 3.16 8.77 -4.81
CA LEU A 162 4.21 9.67 -4.36
C LEU A 162 5.22 8.96 -3.46
N GLU A 163 4.74 8.23 -2.46
CA GLU A 163 5.59 7.47 -1.54
C GLU A 163 6.46 6.43 -2.27
N ARG A 164 5.93 5.80 -3.33
CA ARG A 164 6.65 4.80 -4.13
C ARG A 164 7.56 5.40 -5.20
N GLY A 165 7.59 6.73 -5.36
CA GLY A 165 8.31 7.38 -6.47
C GLY A 165 7.66 7.15 -7.84
N TRP A 166 6.34 7.00 -7.88
CA TRP A 166 5.54 6.88 -9.10
C TRP A 166 4.82 8.19 -9.37
N ASN A 167 4.50 8.46 -10.63
CA ASN A 167 3.72 9.64 -11.01
C ASN A 167 2.21 9.42 -10.82
N LYS A 168 1.42 10.46 -11.10
CA LYS A 168 -0.05 10.42 -10.92
C LYS A 168 -0.77 9.41 -11.83
N LYS A 169 -0.12 8.97 -12.91
CA LYS A 169 -0.62 7.89 -13.78
C LYS A 169 -0.34 6.49 -13.20
N GLY A 170 0.29 6.40 -12.02
CA GLY A 170 0.66 5.13 -11.40
C GLY A 170 1.84 4.44 -12.10
N CYS A 171 2.64 5.19 -12.86
CA CYS A 171 3.83 4.72 -13.55
C CYS A 171 5.09 5.05 -12.73
N PRO A 172 6.04 4.11 -12.54
CA PRO A 172 7.37 4.42 -12.02
C PRO A 172 8.05 5.55 -12.80
N THR A 173 8.71 6.47 -12.11
CA THR A 173 9.45 7.56 -12.76
C THR A 173 10.79 7.07 -13.33
N ILE A 174 11.30 7.75 -14.34
CA ILE A 174 12.64 7.50 -14.88
C ILE A 174 13.72 7.64 -13.78
N ASP A 175 13.57 8.62 -12.88
CA ASP A 175 14.53 8.82 -11.79
C ASP A 175 14.52 7.68 -10.78
N LEU A 176 13.33 7.12 -10.48
CA LEU A 176 13.23 5.94 -9.63
C LEU A 176 13.93 4.74 -10.25
N VAL A 177 13.68 4.43 -11.54
CA VAL A 177 14.28 3.26 -12.18
C VAL A 177 15.80 3.38 -12.32
N ARG A 178 16.33 4.60 -12.49
CA ARG A 178 17.78 4.87 -12.42
C ARG A 178 18.32 4.63 -11.01
N LYS A 179 17.65 5.16 -9.98
CA LYS A 179 18.01 4.94 -8.57
C LYS A 179 17.99 3.46 -8.16
N LEU A 180 17.15 2.66 -8.80
CA LEU A 180 17.03 1.22 -8.59
C LEU A 180 17.91 0.38 -9.53
N GLU A 181 18.66 1.01 -10.43
CA GLU A 181 19.58 0.35 -11.38
C GLU A 181 18.87 -0.66 -12.30
N ILE A 182 17.64 -0.33 -12.70
CA ILE A 182 16.83 -1.13 -13.63
C ILE A 182 16.42 -0.33 -14.87
N ASN A 183 17.17 0.73 -15.18
CA ASN A 183 16.94 1.63 -16.32
C ASN A 183 17.42 1.05 -17.66
N PHE A 184 17.17 -0.24 -17.91
CA PHE A 184 17.44 -0.88 -19.20
C PHE A 184 16.64 -0.21 -20.32
N ASP A 185 17.12 -0.27 -21.56
CA ASP A 185 16.46 0.37 -22.71
C ASP A 185 15.00 -0.07 -22.87
N ASP A 186 14.72 -1.37 -22.68
CA ASP A 186 13.37 -1.91 -22.70
C ASP A 186 12.50 -1.33 -21.57
N VAL A 187 13.04 -1.19 -20.37
CA VAL A 187 12.31 -0.58 -19.24
C VAL A 187 11.95 0.86 -19.56
N ILE A 188 12.92 1.65 -20.02
CA ILE A 188 12.70 3.06 -20.38
C ILE A 188 11.68 3.18 -21.51
N LYS A 189 11.78 2.33 -22.54
CA LYS A 189 10.84 2.30 -23.67
C LYS A 189 9.38 2.16 -23.23
N TYR A 190 9.08 1.28 -22.27
CA TYR A 190 7.69 1.06 -21.84
C TYR A 190 7.14 2.11 -20.88
N ILE A 191 8.00 2.80 -20.11
CA ILE A 191 7.53 3.82 -19.15
C ILE A 191 7.56 5.24 -19.72
N LYS A 192 8.39 5.53 -20.73
CA LYS A 192 8.57 6.86 -21.32
C LYS A 192 7.26 7.51 -21.80
N PRO A 193 6.32 6.79 -22.46
CA PRO A 193 5.05 7.37 -22.89
C PRO A 193 4.15 7.88 -21.75
N TYR A 194 4.45 7.47 -20.50
CA TYR A 194 3.62 7.77 -19.34
C TYR A 194 4.28 8.72 -18.35
N GLN A 195 5.41 9.36 -18.68
CA GLN A 195 6.16 10.19 -17.74
C GLN A 195 5.59 11.60 -17.51
N GLU A 196 4.77 12.10 -18.44
CA GLU A 196 4.09 13.40 -18.36
C GLU A 196 2.73 13.31 -17.66
#